data_AF-A0A9W8S638-F1
#
_entry.id   AF-A0A9W8S638-F1
#
_cell.length_a   1.000
_cell.length_b   1.000
_cell.length_c   1.000
_cell.angle_alpha   90.00
_cell.angle_beta   90.00
_cell.angle_gamma   90.00
#
_symmetry.space_group_name_H-M   'P 1'
#
loop_
_entity.id
_entity.type
_entity.pdbx_description
1 polymer ?
#
loop_
_entity_poly.entity_id
_entity_poly.type
_entity_poly.pdbx_seq_one_letter_code
_entity_poly.pdbx_strand_id
1 'polypeptide(L)'
;MDSIEILQSLGYLAVNAKIEGNIDTFWLIDYCIKRRAHVPTKKQANLPPPRVSYQDGRRFIEVLSPYGRDSPWQQSYEVGEDERMECYLFFNSIEIRTEDMCDASTSYHIVDGLYPDFGLLACEEY
;
A
#
# COMPACT_ATOMS: atom_id res chain seq x y z
N MET A 1 -12.29 13.67 13.40
CA MET A 1 -12.61 12.98 12.14
C MET A 1 -12.50 11.51 12.44
N ASP A 2 -13.56 10.75 12.23
CA ASP A 2 -13.60 9.32 12.52
C ASP A 2 -12.66 8.58 11.54
N SER A 3 -11.96 7.53 11.98
CA SER A 3 -11.10 6.71 11.13
C SER A 3 -11.86 6.18 9.90
N ILE A 4 -13.17 5.96 10.03
CA ILE A 4 -14.04 5.55 8.93
C ILE A 4 -14.17 6.64 7.86
N GLU A 5 -14.36 7.91 8.26
CA GLU A 5 -14.50 9.04 7.32
C GLU A 5 -13.21 9.27 6.53
N ILE A 6 -12.05 9.05 7.16
CA ILE A 6 -10.74 9.15 6.51
C ILE A 6 -10.60 8.09 5.42
N LEU A 7 -10.90 6.84 5.76
CA LEU A 7 -10.78 5.71 4.82
C LEU A 7 -11.72 5.89 3.63
N GLN A 8 -12.96 6.34 3.86
CA GLN A 8 -13.91 6.64 2.78
C GLN A 8 -13.43 7.77 1.88
N SER A 9 -12.89 8.85 2.46
CA SER A 9 -12.35 9.97 1.70
C SER A 9 -11.17 9.54 0.82
N LEU A 10 -10.28 8.68 1.34
CA LEU A 10 -9.16 8.12 0.58
C LEU A 10 -9.64 7.21 -0.56
N GLY A 11 -10.63 6.35 -0.31
CA GLY A 11 -11.22 5.51 -1.35
C GLY A 11 -11.86 6.33 -2.47
N TYR A 12 -12.60 7.38 -2.13
CA TYR A 12 -13.17 8.31 -3.12
C TYR A 12 -12.10 8.97 -3.99
N LEU A 13 -11.02 9.45 -3.38
CA LEU A 13 -9.90 10.05 -4.11
C LEU A 13 -9.25 9.05 -5.06
N ALA A 14 -9.07 7.81 -4.63
CA ALA A 14 -8.48 6.76 -5.45
C ALA A 14 -9.34 6.44 -6.68
N VAL A 15 -10.65 6.31 -6.51
CA VAL A 15 -11.61 6.06 -7.61
C VAL A 15 -11.61 7.21 -8.61
N ASN A 16 -11.72 8.45 -8.13
CA ASN A 16 -11.68 9.62 -9.01
C ASN A 16 -10.35 9.72 -9.76
N ALA A 17 -9.24 9.45 -9.09
CA ALA A 17 -7.91 9.46 -9.72
C ALA A 17 -7.78 8.41 -10.83
N LYS A 18 -8.39 7.23 -10.67
CA LYS A 18 -8.44 6.20 -11.72
C LYS A 18 -9.33 6.65 -12.88
N ILE A 19 -10.56 7.11 -12.60
CA ILE A 19 -11.55 7.47 -13.62
C ILE A 19 -11.11 8.69 -14.44
N GLU A 20 -10.64 9.75 -13.77
CA GLU A 20 -10.31 11.02 -14.42
C GLU A 20 -8.85 11.09 -14.86
N GLY A 21 -7.95 10.49 -14.08
CA GLY A 21 -6.50 10.60 -14.27
C GLY A 21 -5.84 9.39 -14.94
N ASN A 22 -6.59 8.31 -15.18
CA ASN A 22 -6.07 7.03 -15.66
C ASN A 22 -4.88 6.52 -14.82
N ILE A 23 -4.96 6.71 -13.49
CA ILE A 23 -3.94 6.26 -12.55
C ILE A 23 -4.15 4.78 -12.26
N ASP A 24 -3.19 3.93 -12.65
CA ASP A 24 -3.31 2.49 -12.46
C ASP A 24 -3.04 2.02 -11.03
N THR A 25 -2.19 2.73 -10.28
CA THR A 25 -1.81 2.33 -8.92
C THR A 25 -1.67 3.55 -8.02
N PHE A 26 -2.31 3.49 -6.86
CA PHE A 26 -2.14 4.45 -5.78
C PHE A 26 -1.07 3.94 -4.80
N TRP A 27 0.06 4.63 -4.74
CA TRP A 27 1.18 4.26 -3.88
C TRP A 27 1.18 5.08 -2.59
N LEU A 28 1.19 4.40 -1.43
CA LEU A 28 1.55 5.04 -0.17
C LEU A 28 3.02 4.79 0.14
N ILE A 29 3.70 5.84 0.57
CA ILE A 29 5.09 5.75 1.02
C ILE A 29 5.07 5.70 2.54
N ASP A 30 5.60 4.63 3.12
CA ASP A 30 5.81 4.53 4.55
C ASP A 30 7.31 4.66 4.88
N TYR A 31 7.65 5.81 5.46
CA TYR A 31 9.02 6.12 5.89
C TYR A 31 9.47 5.30 7.11
N CYS A 32 8.54 4.70 7.84
CA CYS A 32 8.83 3.84 8.97
C CYS A 32 9.24 2.44 8.53
N ILE A 33 9.04 2.05 7.27
CA ILE A 33 9.41 0.71 6.80
C ILE A 33 10.86 0.68 6.38
N LYS A 34 11.60 -0.28 6.95
CA LYS A 34 13.02 -0.51 6.70
C LYS A 34 13.26 -1.95 6.33
N ARG A 35 14.30 -2.17 5.54
CA ARG A 35 14.75 -3.51 5.18
C ARG A 35 15.46 -4.17 6.37
N ARG A 36 15.11 -5.42 6.66
CA ARG A 36 15.84 -6.25 7.63
C ARG A 36 17.24 -6.58 7.09
N ALA A 37 18.23 -6.60 7.97
CA ALA A 37 19.62 -6.95 7.66
C ALA A 37 19.86 -8.48 7.48
N HIS A 38 18.90 -9.24 6.93
CA HIS A 38 19.05 -10.69 6.76
C HIS A 38 19.19 -11.13 5.30
N VAL A 39 19.82 -12.28 5.12
CA VAL A 39 19.95 -12.96 3.82
C VAL A 39 18.57 -13.46 3.38
N PRO A 40 18.11 -13.15 2.15
CA PRO A 40 16.83 -13.66 1.65
C PRO A 40 16.76 -15.19 1.71
N THR A 41 15.63 -15.71 2.18
CA THR A 41 15.28 -17.13 2.09
C THR A 41 15.15 -17.57 0.62
N LYS A 42 15.30 -18.87 0.35
CA LYS A 42 15.08 -19.43 -0.99
C LYS A 42 13.70 -19.09 -1.58
N LYS A 43 12.67 -18.99 -0.73
CA LYS A 43 11.32 -18.59 -1.15
C LYS A 43 11.28 -17.12 -1.61
N GLN A 44 11.89 -16.22 -0.85
CA GLN A 44 11.98 -14.80 -1.21
C GLN A 44 12.83 -14.57 -2.47
N ALA A 45 13.92 -15.32 -2.65
CA ALA A 45 14.79 -15.19 -3.82
C ALA A 45 14.10 -15.59 -5.14
N ASN A 46 13.05 -16.41 -5.06
CA ASN A 46 12.26 -16.84 -6.21
C ASN A 46 11.07 -15.91 -6.50
N LEU A 47 10.78 -14.94 -5.64
CA LEU A 47 9.76 -13.93 -5.92
C LEU A 47 10.25 -12.99 -7.04
N PRO A 48 9.33 -12.44 -7.86
CA PRO A 48 9.70 -11.40 -8.79
C PRO A 48 10.35 -10.22 -8.04
N PRO A 49 11.35 -9.55 -8.66
CA PRO A 49 11.97 -8.40 -8.04
C PRO A 49 10.92 -7.31 -7.81
N PRO A 50 10.94 -6.63 -6.65
CA PRO A 50 10.03 -5.54 -6.38
C PRO A 50 10.28 -4.39 -7.36
N ARG A 51 9.25 -3.59 -7.65
CA ARG A 51 9.43 -2.32 -8.34
C ARG A 51 10.32 -1.39 -7.51
N VAL A 52 11.27 -0.73 -8.17
CA VAL A 52 12.17 0.23 -7.54
C VAL A 52 12.17 1.51 -8.36
N SER A 53 11.99 2.65 -7.69
CA SER A 53 12.14 3.97 -8.28
C SER A 53 13.11 4.83 -7.45
N TYR A 54 13.71 5.82 -8.10
CA TYR A 54 14.66 6.75 -7.49
C TYR A 54 14.16 8.17 -7.71
N GLN A 55 14.04 8.93 -6.63
CA GLN A 55 13.58 10.32 -6.69
C GLN A 55 14.17 11.10 -5.51
N ASP A 56 14.64 12.32 -5.74
CA ASP A 56 15.17 13.23 -4.73
C ASP A 56 16.25 12.63 -3.82
N GLY A 57 17.19 11.85 -4.40
CA GLY A 57 18.27 11.19 -3.67
C GLY A 57 17.79 10.03 -2.78
N ARG A 58 16.55 9.58 -2.95
CA ARG A 58 15.94 8.48 -2.19
C ARG A 58 15.60 7.33 -3.11
N ARG A 59 15.60 6.14 -2.53
CA ARG A 59 15.23 4.89 -3.18
C ARG A 59 13.87 4.43 -2.62
N PHE A 60 12.90 4.27 -3.50
CA PHE A 60 11.56 3.79 -3.17
C PHE A 60 11.39 2.37 -3.69
N ILE A 61 10.93 1.46 -2.82
CA ILE A 61 10.89 0.03 -3.13
C ILE A 61 9.52 -0.51 -2.76
N GLU A 62 8.89 -1.17 -3.72
CA GLU A 62 7.64 -1.89 -3.51
C GLU A 62 7.77 -2.94 -2.43
N VAL A 63 6.82 -2.91 -1.50
CA VAL A 63 6.70 -3.92 -0.47
C VAL A 63 5.63 -4.93 -0.86
N LEU A 64 6.09 -6.11 -1.27
CA LEU A 64 5.22 -7.24 -1.57
C LEU A 64 4.66 -7.85 -0.27
N SER A 65 3.33 -7.84 -0.13
CA SER A 65 2.57 -8.44 0.98
C SER A 65 2.64 -9.99 0.98
N PRO A 66 2.49 -10.68 2.13
CA PRO A 66 2.27 -10.15 3.47
C PRO A 66 3.55 -10.11 4.32
N TYR A 67 3.56 -9.17 5.26
CA TYR A 67 4.57 -8.98 6.31
C TYR A 67 4.57 -10.14 7.33
N GLY A 68 4.76 -11.36 6.85
CA GLY A 68 5.02 -12.51 7.71
C GLY A 68 6.40 -12.45 8.35
N ARG A 69 6.71 -13.42 9.22
CA ARG A 69 8.07 -13.61 9.76
C ARG A 69 9.15 -13.65 8.68
N ASP A 70 8.78 -14.10 7.49
CA ASP A 70 9.65 -14.21 6.31
C ASP A 70 9.60 -12.98 5.38
N SER A 71 9.12 -11.81 5.83
CA SER A 71 9.22 -10.57 5.05
C SER A 71 10.61 -9.94 5.16
N PRO A 72 11.21 -9.43 4.05
CA PRO A 72 12.44 -8.67 4.11
C PRO A 72 12.25 -7.28 4.73
N TRP A 73 10.99 -6.89 4.98
CA TRP A 73 10.61 -5.59 5.49
C TRP A 73 10.16 -5.66 6.95
N GLN A 74 10.50 -4.63 7.72
CA GLN A 74 10.02 -4.42 9.07
C GLN A 74 9.74 -2.94 9.31
N GLN A 75 8.81 -2.64 10.19
CA GLN A 75 8.60 -1.28 10.65
C GLN A 75 9.70 -0.89 11.65
N SER A 76 10.09 0.38 11.66
CA SER A 76 11.08 0.94 12.57
C SER A 76 10.60 0.82 14.02
N TYR A 77 11.53 0.48 14.91
CA TYR A 77 11.27 0.30 16.34
C TYR A 77 10.85 1.59 17.07
N GLU A 78 10.89 2.74 16.40
CA GLU A 78 10.50 4.04 16.95
C GLU A 78 8.98 4.24 17.06
N VAL A 79 8.18 3.37 16.42
CA VAL A 79 6.71 3.40 16.53
C VAL A 79 6.26 2.51 17.69
N GLY A 80 5.54 3.09 18.65
CA GLY A 80 5.04 2.40 19.84
C GLY A 80 4.14 1.21 19.50
N GLU A 81 4.14 0.19 20.36
CA GLU A 81 3.37 -1.05 20.19
C GLU A 81 1.87 -0.85 20.02
N ASP A 82 1.33 0.18 20.67
CA ASP A 82 -0.10 0.48 20.73
C ASP A 82 -0.58 1.38 19.58
N GLU A 83 0.33 1.90 18.74
CA GLU A 83 0.02 2.72 17.55
C GLU A 83 0.13 1.91 16.25
N ARG A 84 0.29 0.59 16.37
CA ARG A 84 0.48 -0.35 15.27
C ARG A 84 -0.81 -0.60 14.49
N MET A 85 -1.10 0.22 13.49
CA MET A 85 -1.85 -0.27 12.34
C MET A 85 -0.86 -0.82 11.33
N GLU A 86 -0.83 -2.14 11.15
CA GLU A 86 0.00 -2.76 10.13
C GLU A 86 -0.41 -2.19 8.76
N CYS A 87 0.53 -1.63 8.00
CA CYS A 87 0.20 -0.88 6.77
C CYS A 87 -0.61 -1.69 5.76
N TYR A 88 -0.47 -3.02 5.74
CA TYR A 88 -1.33 -3.87 4.92
C TYR A 88 -2.79 -3.92 5.41
N LEU A 89 -3.04 -3.85 6.73
CA LEU A 89 -4.40 -3.74 7.28
C LEU A 89 -5.02 -2.40 6.92
N PHE A 90 -4.22 -1.34 6.91
CA PHE A 90 -4.66 -0.04 6.43
C PHE A 90 -5.06 -0.11 4.95
N PHE A 91 -4.22 -0.70 4.09
CA PHE A 91 -4.54 -0.88 2.67
C PHE A 91 -5.80 -1.70 2.46
N ASN A 92 -5.88 -2.87 3.10
CA ASN A 92 -7.06 -3.72 3.03
C ASN A 92 -8.32 -2.97 3.49
N SER A 93 -8.19 -2.10 4.50
CA SER A 93 -9.31 -1.27 4.95
C SER A 93 -9.70 -0.20 3.93
N ILE A 94 -8.75 0.39 3.20
CA ILE A 94 -9.06 1.33 2.10
C ILE A 94 -9.70 0.58 0.94
N GLU A 95 -9.15 -0.58 0.54
CA GLU A 95 -9.66 -1.42 -0.55
C GLU A 95 -11.11 -1.80 -0.31
N ILE A 96 -11.42 -2.42 0.84
CA ILE A 96 -12.78 -2.81 1.22
C ILE A 96 -13.73 -1.61 1.20
N ARG A 97 -13.31 -0.45 1.71
CA ARG A 97 -14.16 0.75 1.71
C ARG A 97 -14.38 1.32 0.31
N THR A 98 -13.38 1.21 -0.55
CA THR A 98 -13.46 1.66 -1.94
C THR A 98 -14.44 0.78 -2.71
N GLU A 99 -14.39 -0.53 -2.50
CA GLU A 99 -15.35 -1.51 -3.04
C GLU A 99 -16.76 -1.22 -2.54
N ASP A 100 -16.96 -1.12 -1.21
CA ASP A 100 -18.26 -0.81 -0.57
C ASP A 100 -18.92 0.45 -1.18
N MET A 101 -18.14 1.50 -1.40
CA MET A 101 -18.63 2.77 -1.95
C MET A 101 -19.12 2.63 -3.38
N CYS A 102 -18.41 1.86 -4.20
CA CYS A 102 -18.74 1.67 -5.60
C CYS A 102 -19.96 0.75 -5.74
N ASP A 103 -20.06 -0.30 -4.93
CA ASP A 103 -21.21 -1.21 -4.86
C ASP A 103 -22.49 -0.49 -4.43
N ALA A 104 -22.39 0.45 -3.48
CA ALA A 104 -23.50 1.26 -3.03
C ALA A 104 -23.97 2.27 -4.10
N SER A 105 -23.08 2.69 -5.00
CA SER A 105 -23.41 3.56 -6.12
C SER A 105 -23.88 2.74 -7.32
N THR A 106 -25.19 2.57 -7.45
CA THR A 106 -25.88 1.87 -8.56
C THR A 106 -25.53 2.33 -9.99
N SER A 107 -24.67 3.34 -10.14
CA SER A 107 -24.16 3.87 -11.41
C SER A 107 -22.88 3.19 -11.89
N TYR A 108 -22.15 2.53 -11.00
CA TYR A 108 -20.90 1.82 -11.31
C TYR A 108 -21.15 0.33 -11.12
N HIS A 109 -21.67 -0.33 -12.16
CA HIS A 109 -21.53 -1.78 -12.22
C HIS A 109 -20.03 -2.08 -12.13
N ILE A 110 -19.64 -2.96 -11.20
CA ILE A 110 -18.26 -3.39 -10.99
C ILE A 110 -17.73 -3.93 -12.33
N VAL A 111 -17.00 -3.10 -13.06
CA VAL A 111 -16.25 -3.51 -14.24
C VAL A 111 -14.81 -3.66 -13.78
N ASP A 112 -14.23 -4.84 -14.03
CA ASP A 112 -12.81 -5.08 -13.80
C ASP A 112 -11.98 -3.94 -14.40
N GLY A 113 -11.16 -3.28 -13.57
CA GLY A 113 -10.29 -2.18 -13.98
C GLY A 113 -10.81 -0.75 -13.70
N LEU A 114 -11.95 -0.58 -13.01
CA LEU A 114 -12.40 0.74 -12.52
C LEU A 114 -11.68 1.21 -11.25
N TYR A 115 -10.90 0.34 -10.60
CA TYR A 115 -10.17 0.66 -9.38
C TYR A 115 -8.67 0.81 -9.68
N PRO A 116 -7.97 1.73 -9.00
CA PRO A 116 -6.52 1.66 -8.96
C PRO A 116 -6.10 0.49 -8.06
N ASP A 117 -5.00 -0.16 -8.41
CA ASP A 117 -4.30 -1.02 -7.46
C ASP A 117 -3.81 -0.17 -6.28
N PHE A 118 -3.77 -0.74 -5.08
CA PHE A 118 -3.13 -0.08 -3.94
C PHE A 118 -1.77 -0.73 -3.66
N GLY A 119 -0.74 0.10 -3.55
CA GLY A 119 0.64 -0.36 -3.39
C GLY A 119 1.39 0.37 -2.28
N LEU A 120 2.34 -0.31 -1.64
CA LEU A 120 3.17 0.23 -0.58
C LEU A 120 4.62 0.38 -1.02
N LEU A 121 5.21 1.55 -0.77
CA LEU A 121 6.62 1.83 -0.98
C LEU A 121 7.34 2.04 0.35
N ALA A 122 8.46 1.35 0.55
CA ALA A 122 9.45 1.68 1.58
C ALA A 122 10.41 2.74 1.04
N CYS A 123 10.87 3.65 1.91
CA CYS A 123 11.84 4.69 1.56
C CYS A 123 13.20 4.44 2.23
N GLU A 124 14.23 4.28 1.41
CA GLU A 124 15.63 4.15 1.82
C GLU A 124 16.42 5.41 1.40
N GLU A 125 17.28 5.90 2.30
CA GLU A 125 18.30 6.89 1.95
C GLU A 125 19.41 6.17 1.16
N TYR A 126 19.87 6.80 0.07
CA TYR A 126 20.89 6.25 -0.83
C TYR A 126 22.24 6.95 -0.64
#